data_AF-A0A415UCZ7-F1
#
_entry.id   AF-A0A415UCZ7-F1
#
_cell.length_a   1.000
_cell.length_b   1.000
_cell.length_c   1.000
_cell.angle_alpha   90.00
_cell.angle_beta   90.00
_cell.angle_gamma   90.00
#
_symmetry.space_group_name_H-M   'P 1'
#
loop_
_entity.id
_entity.type
_entity.pdbx_description
1 polymer ?
#
loop_
_entity_poly.entity_id
_entity_poly.type
_entity_poly.pdbx_seq_one_letter_code
_entity_poly.pdbx_strand_id
1 'polypeptide(L)'
;MKKKKIIPAIIILLIVIVAGSCFWYFQYKKPHDEAVANFNKAVSALKESNKPLDEAVSSLKSVIDSKEEPLDPATLTTAKGKLSDAKKTEMKVPEMPKKTNDINAATKKISTIPDYSNIIATLSEAQTNLENSIKQLKQVTNPSEDFVVERLKQIKSISGVEAVTEKTDTNRLLNKNGGYTACVYFSSKKVKQDYVYGNTIAEKGTEGGGAIEVFASAKDAKKRESYLASFDGNGMMDSGSHIVLGTVLIRTSSQLTATQQKNLTEQISNKFTELQ
;
A
#
# COMPACT_ATOMS: atom_id res chain seq x y z
N MET A 1 -68.59 -1.61 67.33
CA MET A 1 -67.63 -0.48 67.20
C MET A 1 -66.28 -0.91 66.62
N LYS A 2 -66.19 -1.39 65.36
CA LYS A 2 -64.89 -1.74 64.73
C LYS A 2 -64.64 -1.14 63.33
N LYS A 3 -65.69 -0.81 62.56
CA LYS A 3 -65.55 -0.30 61.17
C LYS A 3 -65.01 1.15 61.04
N LYS A 4 -65.20 2.02 62.05
CA LYS A 4 -64.75 3.43 62.00
C LYS A 4 -63.23 3.64 62.06
N LYS A 5 -62.45 2.65 62.55
CA LYS A 5 -60.97 2.71 62.58
C LYS A 5 -60.29 2.03 61.38
N ILE A 6 -61.04 1.29 60.56
CA ILE A 6 -60.51 0.51 59.43
C ILE A 6 -60.31 1.38 58.18
N ILE A 7 -61.25 2.29 57.90
CA ILE A 7 -61.19 3.22 56.76
C ILE A 7 -59.94 4.13 56.81
N PRO A 8 -59.63 4.83 57.93
CA PRO A 8 -58.41 5.63 58.02
C PRO A 8 -57.13 4.78 57.93
N ALA A 9 -57.13 3.54 58.43
CA ALA A 9 -55.99 2.64 58.31
C ALA A 9 -55.73 2.19 56.85
N ILE A 10 -56.78 1.95 56.06
CA ILE A 10 -56.67 1.63 54.63
C ILE A 10 -56.17 2.85 53.83
N ILE A 11 -56.64 4.06 54.16
CA ILE A 11 -56.19 5.29 53.52
C ILE A 11 -54.70 5.54 53.81
N ILE A 12 -54.26 5.34 55.05
CA ILE A 12 -52.84 5.45 55.43
C ILE A 12 -51.99 4.41 54.68
N LEU A 13 -52.47 3.16 54.57
CA LEU A 13 -51.78 2.11 53.82
C LEU A 13 -51.63 2.45 52.32
N LEU A 14 -52.69 2.99 51.70
CA LEU A 14 -52.65 3.47 50.31
C LEU A 14 -51.67 4.63 50.13
N ILE A 15 -51.63 5.58 51.07
CA ILE A 15 -50.66 6.68 51.05
C ILE A 15 -49.23 6.16 51.17
N VAL A 16 -48.97 5.16 52.01
CA VAL A 16 -47.64 4.53 52.14
C VAL A 16 -47.23 3.79 50.87
N ILE A 17 -48.16 3.10 50.19
CA ILE A 17 -47.89 2.45 48.91
C ILE A 17 -47.61 3.48 47.80
N VAL A 18 -48.39 4.55 47.73
CA VAL A 18 -48.19 5.64 46.76
C VAL A 18 -46.88 6.38 47.04
N ALA A 19 -46.59 6.69 48.31
CA ALA A 19 -45.32 7.32 48.70
C ALA A 19 -44.12 6.41 48.42
N GLY A 20 -44.23 5.10 48.68
CA GLY A 20 -43.20 4.12 48.39
C GLY A 20 -42.94 3.93 46.89
N SER A 21 -44.00 3.93 46.08
CA SER A 21 -43.89 3.85 44.61
C SER A 21 -43.35 5.14 43.99
N CYS A 22 -43.77 6.31 44.48
CA CYS A 22 -43.16 7.60 44.11
C CYS A 22 -41.68 7.66 44.52
N PHE A 23 -41.34 7.24 45.73
CA PHE A 23 -39.96 7.19 46.21
C PHE A 23 -39.10 6.27 45.33
N TRP A 24 -39.59 5.07 45.03
CA TRP A 24 -38.91 4.15 44.12
C TRP A 24 -38.71 4.74 42.72
N TYR A 25 -39.74 5.38 42.17
CA TYR A 25 -39.69 6.00 40.85
C TYR A 25 -38.65 7.13 40.79
N PHE A 26 -38.70 8.09 41.72
CA PHE A 26 -37.81 9.25 41.72
C PHE A 26 -36.36 8.92 42.14
N GLN A 27 -36.16 7.97 43.06
CA GLN A 27 -34.82 7.64 43.57
C GLN A 27 -34.11 6.55 42.79
N TYR A 28 -34.84 5.65 42.12
CA TYR A 28 -34.22 4.50 41.45
C TYR A 28 -34.53 4.45 39.96
N LYS A 29 -35.81 4.47 39.55
CA LYS A 29 -36.19 4.28 38.14
C LYS A 29 -35.76 5.44 37.25
N LYS A 30 -36.16 6.68 37.58
CA LYS A 30 -35.83 7.87 36.77
C LYS A 30 -34.32 8.08 36.60
N PRO A 31 -33.48 8.02 37.66
CA PRO A 31 -32.03 8.17 37.51
C PRO A 31 -31.38 7.04 36.69
N HIS A 32 -31.93 5.82 36.79
CA HIS A 32 -31.46 4.68 35.97
C HIS A 32 -31.83 4.88 34.49
N ASP A 33 -33.07 5.22 34.20
CA ASP A 33 -33.55 5.48 32.83
C ASP A 33 -32.74 6.63 32.18
N GLU A 34 -32.43 7.70 32.92
CA GLU A 34 -31.56 8.80 32.47
C GLU A 34 -30.12 8.33 32.19
N ALA A 35 -29.54 7.51 33.07
CA ALA A 35 -28.20 6.94 32.87
C ALA A 35 -28.14 6.07 31.60
N VAL A 36 -29.16 5.24 31.37
CA VAL A 36 -29.31 4.40 30.16
C VAL A 36 -29.42 5.27 28.91
N ALA A 37 -30.26 6.31 28.92
CA ALA A 37 -30.41 7.22 27.79
C ALA A 37 -29.09 7.93 27.44
N ASN A 38 -28.38 8.43 28.44
CA ASN A 38 -27.09 9.09 28.26
C ASN A 38 -26.01 8.12 27.73
N PHE A 39 -25.99 6.89 28.24
CA PHE A 39 -25.10 5.85 27.73
C PHE A 39 -25.37 5.56 26.25
N ASN A 40 -26.64 5.35 25.87
CA ASN A 40 -27.02 5.07 24.48
C ASN A 40 -26.65 6.24 23.54
N LYS A 41 -26.82 7.49 24.00
CA LYS A 41 -26.40 8.68 23.26
C LYS A 41 -24.88 8.72 23.07
N ALA A 42 -24.10 8.45 24.11
CA ALA A 42 -22.64 8.42 24.04
C ALA A 42 -22.14 7.27 23.14
N VAL A 43 -22.76 6.10 23.21
CA VAL A 43 -22.48 4.97 22.30
C VAL A 43 -22.77 5.36 20.84
N SER A 44 -23.89 6.03 20.58
CA SER A 44 -24.24 6.47 19.22
C SER A 44 -23.23 7.47 18.68
N ALA A 45 -22.79 8.43 19.51
CA ALA A 45 -21.75 9.39 19.14
C ALA A 45 -20.39 8.72 18.89
N LEU A 46 -20.01 7.75 19.72
CA LEU A 46 -18.78 6.97 19.54
C LEU A 46 -18.82 6.18 18.22
N LYS A 47 -19.93 5.51 17.91
CA LYS A 47 -20.08 4.77 16.63
C LYS A 47 -19.95 5.69 15.43
N GLU A 48 -20.57 6.86 15.46
CA GLU A 48 -20.47 7.83 14.37
C GLU A 48 -19.03 8.33 14.21
N SER A 49 -18.33 8.56 15.32
CA SER A 49 -16.91 8.97 15.28
C SER A 49 -15.95 7.85 14.84
N ASN A 50 -16.30 6.58 15.06
CA ASN A 50 -15.49 5.45 14.59
C ASN A 50 -15.67 5.21 13.08
N LYS A 51 -16.77 5.65 12.48
CA LYS A 51 -17.09 5.38 11.07
C LYS A 51 -15.98 5.76 10.07
N PRO A 52 -15.35 6.95 10.14
CA PRO A 52 -14.23 7.28 9.24
C PRO A 52 -13.00 6.37 9.45
N LEU A 53 -12.75 5.93 10.68
CA LEU A 53 -11.69 4.96 10.97
C LEU A 53 -12.02 3.59 10.37
N ASP A 54 -13.26 3.12 10.53
CA ASP A 54 -13.74 1.85 9.96
C ASP A 54 -13.64 1.85 8.42
N GLU A 55 -14.02 2.95 7.78
CA GLU A 55 -13.89 3.15 6.33
C GLU A 55 -12.43 3.10 5.88
N ALA A 56 -11.51 3.77 6.59
CA ALA A 56 -10.08 3.75 6.29
C ALA A 56 -9.46 2.35 6.48
N VAL A 57 -9.83 1.66 7.57
CA VAL A 57 -9.41 0.29 7.87
C VAL A 57 -9.89 -0.67 6.78
N SER A 58 -11.16 -0.55 6.36
CA SER A 58 -11.76 -1.39 5.33
C SER A 58 -11.12 -1.17 3.96
N SER A 59 -10.86 0.09 3.61
CA SER A 59 -10.20 0.47 2.35
C SER A 59 -8.79 -0.11 2.25
N LEU A 60 -7.93 0.11 3.26
CA LEU A 60 -6.59 -0.47 3.29
C LEU A 60 -6.63 -2.00 3.30
N LYS A 61 -7.56 -2.59 4.06
CA LYS A 61 -7.73 -4.04 4.11
C LYS A 61 -8.08 -4.62 2.73
N SER A 62 -8.92 -3.96 1.95
CA SER A 62 -9.28 -4.41 0.61
C SER A 62 -8.07 -4.50 -0.32
N VAL A 63 -7.14 -3.53 -0.24
CA VAL A 63 -5.90 -3.54 -1.02
C VAL A 63 -4.99 -4.70 -0.58
N ILE A 64 -4.86 -4.92 0.73
CA ILE A 64 -4.08 -6.06 1.27
C ILE A 64 -4.68 -7.41 0.85
N ASP A 65 -6.01 -7.53 0.89
CA ASP A 65 -6.73 -8.78 0.60
C ASP A 65 -6.76 -9.10 -0.91
N SER A 66 -6.45 -8.14 -1.78
CA SER A 66 -6.26 -8.37 -3.23
C SER A 66 -5.13 -9.36 -3.53
N LYS A 67 -4.15 -9.48 -2.60
CA LYS A 67 -2.94 -10.30 -2.72
C LYS A 67 -2.07 -9.96 -3.93
N GLU A 68 -2.26 -8.80 -4.53
CA GLU A 68 -1.36 -8.31 -5.57
C GLU A 68 0.00 -7.96 -4.95
N GLU A 69 1.07 -8.31 -5.67
CA GLU A 69 2.43 -8.04 -5.22
C GLU A 69 2.81 -6.57 -5.48
N PRO A 70 3.38 -5.86 -4.50
CA PRO A 70 3.96 -4.54 -4.73
C PRO A 70 5.38 -4.64 -5.29
N LEU A 71 5.83 -3.59 -5.99
CA LEU A 71 7.22 -3.47 -6.44
C LEU A 71 8.19 -3.41 -5.25
N ASP A 72 7.82 -2.67 -4.21
CA ASP A 72 8.50 -2.61 -2.92
C ASP A 72 7.73 -3.42 -1.85
N PRO A 73 8.21 -4.61 -1.45
CA PRO A 73 7.60 -5.45 -0.42
C PRO A 73 7.44 -4.77 0.95
N ALA A 74 8.23 -3.73 1.25
CA ALA A 74 8.13 -3.01 2.52
C ALA A 74 6.81 -2.24 2.64
N THR A 75 6.20 -1.84 1.52
CA THR A 75 4.89 -1.15 1.50
C THR A 75 3.77 -2.05 2.04
N LEU A 76 3.73 -3.33 1.64
CA LEU A 76 2.76 -4.31 2.15
C LEU A 76 2.98 -4.60 3.64
N THR A 77 4.24 -4.70 4.07
CA THR A 77 4.59 -4.91 5.48
C THR A 77 4.13 -3.72 6.33
N THR A 78 4.41 -2.50 5.86
CA THR A 78 3.99 -1.25 6.50
C THR A 78 2.46 -1.17 6.58
N ALA A 79 1.76 -1.45 5.49
CA ALA A 79 0.29 -1.48 5.44
C ALA A 79 -0.32 -2.44 6.48
N LYS A 80 0.20 -3.67 6.59
CA LYS A 80 -0.24 -4.65 7.59
C LYS A 80 0.03 -4.16 9.02
N GLY A 81 1.18 -3.52 9.26
CA GLY A 81 1.52 -2.91 10.54
C GLY A 81 0.52 -1.83 10.95
N LYS A 82 0.26 -0.86 10.06
CA LYS A 82 -0.69 0.24 10.31
C LYS A 82 -2.11 -0.26 10.53
N LEU A 83 -2.55 -1.28 9.78
CA LEU A 83 -3.86 -1.91 9.99
C LEU A 83 -3.96 -2.57 11.37
N SER A 84 -2.90 -3.22 11.85
CA SER A 84 -2.84 -3.80 13.20
C SER A 84 -2.88 -2.72 14.28
N ASP A 85 -2.15 -1.62 14.10
CA ASP A 85 -2.10 -0.53 15.08
C ASP A 85 -3.45 0.18 15.20
N ALA A 86 -4.13 0.45 14.08
CA ALA A 86 -5.47 1.03 14.07
C ALA A 86 -6.48 0.19 14.89
N LYS A 87 -6.45 -1.13 14.73
CA LYS A 87 -7.32 -2.06 15.49
C LYS A 87 -7.06 -2.06 17.00
N LYS A 88 -5.83 -1.73 17.44
CA LYS A 88 -5.49 -1.64 18.87
C LYS A 88 -5.97 -0.33 19.48
N THR A 89 -6.02 0.74 18.69
CA THR A 89 -6.41 2.09 19.15
C THR A 89 -7.91 2.36 19.04
N GLU A 90 -8.62 1.58 18.22
CA GLU A 90 -10.07 1.64 18.12
C GLU A 90 -10.75 1.50 19.49
N MET A 91 -11.57 2.50 19.87
CA MET A 91 -12.32 2.46 21.11
C MET A 91 -13.54 1.57 20.90
N LYS A 92 -13.56 0.42 21.58
CA LYS A 92 -14.66 -0.53 21.52
C LYS A 92 -15.86 -0.02 22.30
N VAL A 93 -17.05 -0.25 21.75
CA VAL A 93 -18.31 -0.02 22.44
C VAL A 93 -18.42 -1.00 23.61
N PRO A 94 -18.49 -0.51 24.87
CA PRO A 94 -18.61 -1.40 26.03
C PRO A 94 -20.03 -1.98 26.12
N GLU A 95 -20.15 -3.16 26.74
CA GLU A 95 -21.46 -3.67 27.16
C GLU A 95 -22.06 -2.77 28.25
N MET A 96 -23.37 -2.55 28.20
CA MET A 96 -24.06 -1.69 29.16
C MET A 96 -24.10 -2.35 30.55
N PRO A 97 -23.57 -1.69 31.61
CA PRO A 97 -23.66 -2.20 32.97
C PRO A 97 -25.11 -2.20 33.49
N LYS A 98 -25.40 -3.01 34.51
CA LYS A 98 -26.75 -3.08 35.11
C LYS A 98 -27.01 -1.98 36.15
N LYS A 99 -26.00 -1.57 36.91
CA LYS A 99 -26.13 -0.60 38.00
C LYS A 99 -25.95 0.83 37.49
N THR A 100 -26.78 1.76 37.96
CA THR A 100 -26.78 3.18 37.55
C THR A 100 -25.40 3.83 37.66
N ASN A 101 -24.69 3.61 38.78
CA ASN A 101 -23.37 4.20 38.98
C ASN A 101 -22.33 3.67 37.97
N ASP A 102 -22.41 2.38 37.65
CA ASP A 102 -21.51 1.74 36.68
C ASP A 102 -21.83 2.20 35.26
N ILE A 103 -23.12 2.39 34.92
CA ILE A 103 -23.55 2.99 33.65
C ILE A 103 -22.95 4.38 33.51
N ASN A 104 -23.10 5.24 34.54
CA ASN A 104 -22.56 6.60 34.52
C ASN A 104 -21.02 6.62 34.37
N ALA A 105 -20.32 5.69 35.03
CA ALA A 105 -18.88 5.55 34.89
C ALA A 105 -18.46 5.11 33.47
N ALA A 106 -19.19 4.16 32.88
CA ALA A 106 -18.96 3.72 31.51
C ALA A 106 -19.24 4.84 30.50
N THR A 107 -20.36 5.57 30.66
CA THR A 107 -20.71 6.74 29.83
C THR A 107 -19.58 7.77 29.83
N LYS A 108 -19.05 8.15 31.01
CA LYS A 108 -17.93 9.11 31.10
C LYS A 108 -16.69 8.68 30.32
N LYS A 109 -16.36 7.38 30.32
CA LYS A 109 -15.20 6.83 29.59
C LYS A 109 -15.35 6.93 28.07
N ILE A 110 -16.55 6.72 27.54
CA ILE A 110 -16.80 6.76 26.09
C ILE A 110 -17.21 8.15 25.59
N SER A 111 -17.60 9.06 26.48
CA SER A 111 -17.85 10.48 26.13
C SER A 111 -16.58 11.23 25.74
N THR A 112 -15.39 10.75 26.13
CA THR A 112 -14.10 11.24 25.64
C THR A 112 -13.77 10.56 24.32
N ILE A 113 -14.43 11.01 23.25
CA ILE A 113 -14.24 10.48 21.90
C ILE A 113 -12.78 10.68 21.48
N PRO A 114 -12.06 9.62 21.07
CA PRO A 114 -10.68 9.75 20.59
C PRO A 114 -10.63 10.51 19.26
N ASP A 115 -9.58 11.29 19.07
CA ASP A 115 -9.26 11.86 17.77
C ASP A 115 -8.52 10.82 16.90
N TYR A 116 -9.18 10.36 15.85
CA TYR A 116 -8.63 9.39 14.90
C TYR A 116 -7.92 10.01 13.70
N SER A 117 -7.86 11.35 13.60
CA SER A 117 -7.35 12.05 12.40
C SER A 117 -5.96 11.59 12.00
N ASN A 118 -5.05 11.45 12.98
CA ASN A 118 -3.68 10.98 12.72
C ASN A 118 -3.65 9.53 12.24
N ILE A 119 -4.46 8.64 12.83
CA ILE A 119 -4.50 7.23 12.44
C ILE A 119 -5.06 7.09 11.04
N ILE A 120 -6.15 7.80 10.73
CA ILE A 120 -6.77 7.84 9.40
C ILE A 120 -5.76 8.32 8.36
N ALA A 121 -5.02 9.41 8.64
CA ALA A 121 -3.98 9.90 7.74
C ALA A 121 -2.90 8.84 7.48
N THR A 122 -2.40 8.17 8.52
CA THR A 122 -1.38 7.11 8.36
C THR A 122 -1.90 5.88 7.61
N LEU A 123 -3.18 5.53 7.76
CA LEU A 123 -3.82 4.44 7.00
C LEU A 123 -3.95 4.82 5.52
N SER A 124 -4.39 6.05 5.23
CA SER A 124 -4.54 6.57 3.87
C SER A 124 -3.20 6.67 3.14
N GLU A 125 -2.14 7.11 3.83
CA GLU A 125 -0.78 7.13 3.30
C GLU A 125 -0.28 5.72 2.99
N ALA A 126 -0.45 4.78 3.92
CA ALA A 126 -0.06 3.39 3.72
C ALA A 126 -0.82 2.73 2.57
N GLN A 127 -2.12 3.04 2.41
CA GLN A 127 -2.93 2.60 1.28
C GLN A 127 -2.36 3.12 -0.03
N THR A 128 -2.15 4.43 -0.13
CA THR A 128 -1.64 5.09 -1.34
C THR A 128 -0.28 4.53 -1.73
N ASN A 129 0.63 4.36 -0.77
CA ASN A 129 1.97 3.81 -1.03
C ASN A 129 1.91 2.36 -1.53
N LEU A 130 1.04 1.52 -0.95
CA LEU A 130 0.86 0.14 -1.39
C LEU A 130 0.24 0.08 -2.79
N GLU A 131 -0.84 0.83 -3.05
CA GLU A 131 -1.48 0.89 -4.36
C GLU A 131 -0.53 1.38 -5.45
N ASN A 132 0.26 2.43 -5.16
CA ASN A 132 1.25 2.94 -6.10
C ASN A 132 2.31 1.89 -6.38
N SER A 133 2.84 1.22 -5.36
CA SER A 133 3.85 0.18 -5.51
C SER A 133 3.34 -1.02 -6.33
N ILE A 134 2.06 -1.40 -6.16
CA ILE A 134 1.39 -2.41 -6.99
C ILE A 134 1.27 -1.96 -8.45
N LYS A 135 0.79 -0.73 -8.69
CA LYS A 135 0.69 -0.17 -10.06
C LYS A 135 2.06 -0.09 -10.73
N GLN A 136 3.09 0.29 -9.98
CA GLN A 136 4.46 0.35 -10.46
C GLN A 136 4.97 -1.01 -10.91
N LEU A 137 4.73 -2.08 -10.13
CA LEU A 137 5.11 -3.44 -10.53
C LEU A 137 4.41 -3.85 -11.83
N LYS A 138 3.11 -3.54 -11.97
CA LYS A 138 2.36 -3.85 -13.19
C LYS A 138 2.99 -3.21 -14.44
N GLN A 139 3.46 -1.97 -14.35
CA GLN A 139 4.13 -1.31 -15.48
C GLN A 139 5.41 -2.03 -15.94
N VAL A 140 6.12 -2.68 -15.02
CA VAL A 140 7.37 -3.39 -15.30
C VAL A 140 7.20 -4.91 -15.34
N THR A 141 5.96 -5.39 -15.42
CA THR A 141 5.63 -6.80 -15.58
C THR A 141 5.28 -7.07 -17.04
N ASN A 142 6.28 -7.57 -17.77
CA ASN A 142 6.24 -7.88 -19.20
C ASN A 142 5.67 -6.72 -20.04
N PRO A 143 6.19 -5.48 -19.90
CA PRO A 143 5.74 -4.35 -20.70
C PRO A 143 5.92 -4.59 -22.19
N SER A 144 5.14 -3.88 -23.01
CA SER A 144 5.32 -3.90 -24.46
C SER A 144 6.63 -3.22 -24.89
N GLU A 145 7.10 -3.57 -26.08
CA GLU A 145 8.25 -2.89 -26.71
C GLU A 145 8.00 -1.39 -26.89
N ASP A 146 6.79 -1.00 -27.31
CA ASP A 146 6.41 0.41 -27.45
C ASP A 146 6.54 1.18 -26.14
N PHE A 147 6.06 0.60 -25.03
CA PHE A 147 6.23 1.20 -23.70
C PHE A 147 7.71 1.45 -23.39
N VAL A 148 8.57 0.45 -23.62
CA VAL A 148 10.02 0.57 -23.40
C VAL A 148 10.61 1.69 -24.25
N VAL A 149 10.32 1.70 -25.55
CA VAL A 149 10.79 2.72 -26.50
C VAL A 149 10.36 4.12 -26.08
N GLU A 150 9.10 4.31 -25.72
CA GLU A 150 8.56 5.60 -25.29
C GLU A 150 9.19 6.09 -23.99
N ARG A 151 9.31 5.22 -22.98
CA ARG A 151 9.95 5.58 -21.70
C ARG A 151 11.40 5.99 -21.88
N LEU A 152 12.17 5.25 -22.69
CA LEU A 152 13.57 5.58 -22.97
C LEU A 152 13.73 6.91 -23.73
N LYS A 153 12.87 7.20 -24.71
CA LYS A 153 12.91 8.47 -25.48
C LYS A 153 12.72 9.72 -24.60
N GLN A 154 12.08 9.58 -23.45
CA GLN A 154 11.88 10.68 -22.50
C GLN A 154 13.12 10.99 -21.63
N ILE A 155 14.17 10.16 -21.69
CA ILE A 155 15.39 10.32 -20.91
C ILE A 155 16.41 11.13 -21.70
N LYS A 156 16.70 12.36 -21.26
CA LYS A 156 17.56 13.32 -22.00
C LYS A 156 18.97 12.81 -22.31
N SER A 157 19.52 11.91 -21.50
CA SER A 157 20.87 11.34 -21.67
C SER A 157 20.93 10.25 -22.75
N ILE A 158 19.78 9.72 -23.18
CA ILE A 158 19.65 8.79 -24.30
C ILE A 158 19.55 9.59 -25.61
N SER A 159 20.34 9.22 -26.61
CA SER A 159 20.36 9.88 -27.94
C SER A 159 19.56 9.15 -29.00
N GLY A 160 19.26 7.87 -28.80
CA GLY A 160 18.50 7.05 -29.73
C GLY A 160 18.16 5.69 -29.14
N VAL A 161 17.18 5.04 -29.74
CA VAL A 161 16.69 3.71 -29.34
C VAL A 161 16.40 2.89 -30.60
N GLU A 162 16.63 1.59 -30.53
CA GLU A 162 16.34 0.65 -31.62
C GLU A 162 15.85 -0.67 -31.03
N ALA A 163 14.64 -1.05 -31.45
CA ALA A 163 14.03 -2.33 -31.11
C ALA A 163 14.73 -3.47 -31.86
N VAL A 164 14.95 -4.59 -31.16
CA VAL A 164 15.61 -5.77 -31.70
C VAL A 164 14.60 -6.63 -32.46
N THR A 165 14.92 -6.92 -33.72
CA THR A 165 14.24 -7.92 -34.54
C THR A 165 14.98 -9.26 -34.50
N GLU A 166 14.35 -10.34 -34.99
CA GLU A 166 15.02 -11.65 -35.12
C GLU A 166 16.32 -11.59 -35.95
N LYS A 167 16.40 -10.66 -36.91
CA LYS A 167 17.59 -10.47 -37.74
C LYS A 167 18.73 -9.80 -36.98
N THR A 168 18.41 -8.85 -36.11
CA THR A 168 19.38 -8.05 -35.36
C THR A 168 19.69 -8.63 -33.99
N ASP A 169 19.00 -9.71 -33.60
CA ASP A 169 19.20 -10.42 -32.34
C ASP A 169 20.46 -11.29 -32.37
N THR A 170 21.59 -10.70 -31.96
CA THR A 170 22.87 -11.39 -31.85
C THR A 170 22.88 -12.50 -30.80
N ASN A 171 22.06 -12.40 -29.74
CA ASN A 171 21.98 -13.41 -28.69
C ASN A 171 21.03 -14.57 -29.05
N ARG A 172 20.17 -14.38 -30.06
CA ARG A 172 19.14 -15.35 -30.51
C ARG A 172 18.19 -15.79 -29.40
N LEU A 173 17.87 -14.87 -28.50
CA LEU A 173 16.96 -15.09 -27.36
C LEU A 173 15.55 -14.53 -27.60
N LEU A 174 15.35 -13.67 -28.61
CA LEU A 174 14.07 -13.05 -28.90
C LEU A 174 13.00 -14.11 -29.15
N ASN A 175 11.91 -14.03 -28.39
CA ASN A 175 10.76 -14.93 -28.47
C ASN A 175 11.10 -16.43 -28.28
N LYS A 176 12.24 -16.75 -27.66
CA LYS A 176 12.60 -18.13 -27.29
C LYS A 176 12.13 -18.46 -25.87
N ASN A 177 11.97 -19.74 -25.58
CA ASN A 177 11.63 -20.21 -24.24
C ASN A 177 12.70 -19.78 -23.22
N GLY A 178 12.31 -19.04 -22.18
CA GLY A 178 13.22 -18.44 -21.20
C GLY A 178 14.07 -17.28 -21.73
N GLY A 179 13.85 -16.84 -22.97
CA GLY A 179 14.44 -15.64 -23.56
C GLY A 179 13.58 -14.41 -23.35
N TYR A 180 14.00 -13.28 -23.94
CA TYR A 180 13.23 -12.04 -23.85
C TYR A 180 12.08 -11.99 -24.85
N THR A 181 10.97 -11.40 -24.44
CA THR A 181 9.79 -11.08 -25.26
C THR A 181 10.00 -9.82 -26.09
N ALA A 182 10.85 -8.90 -25.60
CA ALA A 182 11.31 -7.73 -26.32
C ALA A 182 12.73 -7.36 -25.88
N CYS A 183 13.51 -6.78 -26.80
CA CYS A 183 14.80 -6.20 -26.45
C CYS A 183 14.94 -4.86 -27.17
N VAL A 184 15.35 -3.82 -26.45
CA VAL A 184 15.55 -2.48 -27.01
C VAL A 184 16.95 -2.01 -26.63
N TYR A 185 17.79 -1.78 -27.64
CA TYR A 185 19.09 -1.15 -27.44
C TYR A 185 18.93 0.37 -27.47
N PHE A 186 19.80 1.06 -26.72
CA PHE A 186 19.81 2.52 -26.71
C PHE A 186 21.23 3.07 -26.68
N SER A 187 21.40 4.22 -27.32
CA SER A 187 22.66 4.96 -27.30
C SER A 187 22.66 6.00 -26.19
N SER A 188 23.77 6.08 -25.44
CA SER A 188 23.99 7.11 -24.43
C SER A 188 24.84 8.24 -25.02
N LYS A 189 24.45 9.49 -24.74
CA LYS A 189 25.25 10.69 -25.09
C LYS A 189 26.61 10.74 -24.41
N LYS A 190 26.81 9.95 -23.35
CA LYS A 190 28.07 9.87 -22.59
C LYS A 190 29.03 8.80 -23.12
N VAL A 191 28.58 7.96 -24.05
CA VAL A 191 29.45 6.99 -24.75
C VAL A 191 29.96 7.62 -26.04
N LYS A 192 31.25 7.48 -26.33
CA LYS A 192 31.86 7.95 -27.58
C LYS A 192 31.49 6.99 -28.72
N GLN A 193 30.39 7.29 -29.39
CA GLN A 193 29.75 6.40 -30.37
C GLN A 193 30.66 5.99 -31.54
N ASP A 194 31.63 6.81 -31.93
CA ASP A 194 32.56 6.54 -33.04
C ASP A 194 33.60 5.46 -32.70
N TYR A 195 33.76 5.13 -31.41
CA TYR A 195 34.66 4.09 -30.92
C TYR A 195 33.93 2.77 -30.61
N VAL A 196 32.60 2.73 -30.79
CA VAL A 196 31.80 1.52 -30.59
C VAL A 196 31.57 0.86 -31.94
N TYR A 197 31.94 -0.43 -32.04
CA TYR A 197 31.76 -1.21 -33.26
C TYR A 197 30.27 -1.35 -33.63
N GLY A 198 29.95 -1.17 -34.92
CA GLY A 198 28.59 -1.23 -35.45
C GLY A 198 28.11 0.10 -36.01
N ASN A 199 27.22 0.07 -37.00
CA ASN A 199 26.68 1.25 -37.67
C ASN A 199 25.31 1.65 -37.12
N THR A 200 24.48 0.67 -36.74
CA THR A 200 23.17 0.92 -36.11
C THR A 200 23.24 0.82 -34.58
N ILE A 201 22.19 1.24 -33.88
CA ILE A 201 22.12 1.12 -32.41
C ILE A 201 22.03 -0.35 -32.04
N ALA A 202 21.30 -1.16 -32.81
CA ALA A 202 21.24 -2.61 -32.57
C ALA A 202 22.56 -3.32 -32.85
N GLU A 203 23.32 -2.92 -33.87
CA GLU A 203 24.66 -3.46 -34.14
C GLU A 203 25.66 -3.13 -33.03
N LYS A 204 25.57 -1.91 -32.47
CA LYS A 204 26.38 -1.49 -31.30
C LYS A 204 25.96 -2.19 -30.01
N GLY A 205 24.71 -2.62 -29.93
CA GLY A 205 24.17 -3.35 -28.78
C GLY A 205 24.34 -2.59 -27.47
N THR A 206 24.66 -3.33 -26.40
CA THR A 206 24.79 -2.77 -25.04
C THR A 206 25.95 -1.77 -24.94
N GLU A 207 27.03 -1.95 -25.71
CA GLU A 207 28.22 -1.09 -25.69
C GLU A 207 27.90 0.37 -26.04
N GLY A 208 26.93 0.60 -26.94
CA GLY A 208 26.50 1.93 -27.36
C GLY A 208 25.83 2.76 -26.27
N GLY A 209 25.39 2.14 -25.17
CA GLY A 209 24.77 2.86 -24.05
C GLY A 209 24.09 1.92 -23.07
N GLY A 210 23.30 0.98 -23.59
CA GLY A 210 22.71 -0.08 -22.80
C GLY A 210 21.61 -0.82 -23.54
N ALA A 211 20.91 -1.68 -22.81
CA ALA A 211 19.84 -2.51 -23.32
C ALA A 211 18.73 -2.64 -22.28
N ILE A 212 17.49 -2.73 -22.75
CA ILE A 212 16.34 -3.14 -21.96
C ILE A 212 15.88 -4.49 -22.50
N GLU A 213 16.04 -5.55 -21.71
CA GLU A 213 15.57 -6.90 -22.05
C GLU A 213 14.29 -7.19 -21.23
N VAL A 214 13.16 -7.43 -21.90
CA VAL A 214 11.89 -7.72 -21.24
C VAL A 214 11.63 -9.22 -21.24
N PHE A 215 11.23 -9.78 -20.10
CA PHE A 215 10.95 -11.21 -19.97
C PHE A 215 9.49 -11.46 -19.64
N ALA A 216 9.01 -12.65 -20.02
CA ALA A 216 7.69 -13.14 -19.63
C ALA A 216 7.58 -13.37 -18.11
N SER A 217 8.69 -13.63 -17.42
CA SER A 217 8.71 -13.87 -15.97
C SER A 217 9.91 -13.21 -15.28
N ALA A 218 9.72 -12.83 -14.01
CA ALA A 218 10.80 -12.28 -13.18
C ALA A 218 11.92 -13.31 -12.94
N LYS A 219 11.58 -14.61 -12.95
CA LYS A 219 12.53 -15.71 -12.82
C LYS A 219 13.50 -15.76 -14.01
N ASP A 220 13.00 -15.60 -15.23
CA ASP A 220 13.83 -15.60 -16.44
C ASP A 220 14.72 -14.36 -16.51
N ALA A 221 14.17 -13.19 -16.15
CA ALA A 221 14.95 -11.96 -16.01
C ALA A 221 16.10 -12.12 -15.00
N LYS A 222 15.84 -12.72 -13.84
CA LYS A 222 16.86 -13.02 -12.83
C LYS A 222 17.89 -14.05 -13.30
N LYS A 223 17.47 -15.09 -14.01
CA LYS A 223 18.39 -16.06 -14.59
C LYS A 223 19.35 -15.39 -15.59
N ARG A 224 18.85 -14.48 -16.42
CA ARG A 224 19.67 -13.69 -17.35
C ARG A 224 20.63 -12.77 -16.62
N GLU A 225 20.16 -12.06 -15.60
CA GLU A 225 21.00 -11.18 -14.78
C GLU A 225 22.13 -11.96 -14.08
N SER A 226 21.83 -13.11 -13.48
CA SER A 226 22.86 -13.96 -12.85
C SER A 226 23.86 -14.53 -13.85
N TYR A 227 23.43 -14.79 -15.10
CA TYR A 227 24.36 -15.14 -16.18
C TYR A 227 25.31 -13.98 -16.49
N LEU A 228 24.80 -12.74 -16.61
CA LEU A 228 25.63 -11.56 -16.85
C LEU A 228 26.62 -11.30 -15.71
N ALA A 229 26.17 -11.47 -14.47
CA ALA A 229 26.99 -11.31 -13.26
C ALA A 229 28.21 -12.25 -13.24
N SER A 230 28.16 -13.39 -13.93
CA SER A 230 29.31 -14.32 -14.02
C SER A 230 30.50 -13.75 -14.83
N PHE A 231 30.31 -12.62 -15.52
CA PHE A 231 31.33 -11.92 -16.28
C PHE A 231 31.77 -10.59 -15.63
N ASP A 232 31.19 -10.21 -14.50
CA ASP A 232 31.53 -8.96 -13.81
C ASP A 232 33.00 -8.95 -13.37
N GLY A 233 33.71 -7.85 -13.66
CA GLY A 233 35.12 -7.69 -13.32
C GLY A 233 36.11 -8.43 -14.25
N ASN A 234 35.61 -9.19 -15.24
CA ASN A 234 36.45 -9.98 -16.15
C ASN A 234 36.83 -9.20 -17.43
N GLY A 235 37.61 -8.12 -17.28
CA GLY A 235 38.31 -7.46 -18.39
C GLY A 235 37.42 -7.16 -19.60
N MET A 236 37.83 -7.55 -20.81
CA MET A 236 37.14 -7.28 -22.08
C MET A 236 35.69 -7.81 -22.16
N MET A 237 35.25 -8.64 -21.19
CA MET A 237 33.91 -9.23 -21.15
C MET A 237 32.99 -8.58 -20.10
N ASP A 238 33.37 -7.43 -19.54
CA ASP A 238 32.57 -6.71 -18.54
C ASP A 238 31.15 -6.41 -19.06
N SER A 239 30.16 -6.96 -18.37
CA SER A 239 28.73 -6.81 -18.67
C SER A 239 28.20 -5.40 -18.41
N GLY A 240 28.98 -4.52 -17.79
CA GLY A 240 28.53 -3.24 -17.28
C GLY A 240 27.57 -3.40 -16.11
N SER A 241 26.73 -2.40 -15.84
CA SER A 241 25.73 -2.53 -14.77
C SER A 241 24.47 -3.18 -15.30
N HIS A 242 23.94 -4.13 -14.53
CA HIS A 242 22.69 -4.84 -14.82
C HIS A 242 21.83 -4.94 -13.56
N ILE A 243 20.52 -4.67 -13.67
CA ILE A 243 19.56 -4.85 -12.59
C ILE A 243 18.22 -5.37 -13.14
N VAL A 244 17.50 -6.14 -12.31
CA VAL A 244 16.13 -6.57 -12.63
C VAL A 244 15.12 -5.69 -11.89
N LEU A 245 14.14 -5.20 -12.63
CA LEU A 245 13.01 -4.41 -12.20
C LEU A 245 11.71 -5.09 -12.68
N GLY A 246 11.03 -5.82 -11.80
CA GLY A 246 9.91 -6.68 -12.21
C GLY A 246 10.39 -7.80 -13.14
N THR A 247 9.93 -7.80 -14.40
CA THR A 247 10.44 -8.70 -15.44
C THR A 247 11.34 -8.01 -16.47
N VAL A 248 11.69 -6.75 -16.22
CA VAL A 248 12.60 -5.96 -17.07
C VAL A 248 14.02 -6.07 -16.53
N LEU A 249 14.97 -6.43 -17.38
CA LEU A 249 16.40 -6.34 -17.10
C LEU A 249 16.94 -5.06 -17.74
N ILE A 250 17.41 -4.15 -16.91
CA ILE A 250 18.06 -2.91 -17.33
C ILE A 250 19.57 -3.15 -17.36
N ARG A 251 20.19 -2.93 -18.52
CA ARG A 251 21.64 -3.01 -18.71
C ARG A 251 22.19 -1.66 -19.13
N THR A 252 23.33 -1.26 -18.58
CA THR A 252 24.06 -0.04 -18.98
C THR A 252 25.51 -0.37 -19.30
N SER A 253 26.01 0.27 -20.36
CA SER A 253 27.32 -0.01 -20.99
C SER A 253 28.49 0.05 -20.01
N SER A 254 29.44 -0.88 -20.14
CA SER A 254 30.75 -0.86 -19.47
C SER A 254 31.64 0.31 -19.93
N GLN A 255 31.31 0.95 -21.07
CA GLN A 255 31.97 2.18 -21.53
C GLN A 255 31.66 3.41 -20.66
N LEU A 256 30.62 3.32 -19.83
CA LEU A 256 30.26 4.36 -18.87
C LEU A 256 31.02 4.14 -17.56
N THR A 257 31.39 5.23 -16.89
CA THR A 257 31.94 5.11 -15.54
C THR A 257 30.89 4.56 -14.56
N ALA A 258 31.30 3.94 -13.46
CA ALA A 258 30.37 3.41 -12.46
C ALA A 258 29.33 4.44 -11.96
N THR A 259 29.73 5.70 -11.80
CA THR A 259 28.80 6.79 -11.43
C THR A 259 27.80 7.09 -12.54
N GLN A 260 28.23 7.04 -13.80
CA GLN A 260 27.34 7.27 -14.94
C GLN A 260 26.36 6.12 -15.13
N GLN A 261 26.80 4.87 -14.97
CA GLN A 261 25.95 3.68 -14.97
C GLN A 261 24.87 3.79 -13.89
N LYS A 262 25.26 4.01 -12.63
CA LYS A 262 24.32 4.17 -11.52
C LYS A 262 23.26 5.25 -11.81
N ASN A 263 23.70 6.43 -12.23
CA ASN A 263 22.81 7.56 -12.51
C ASN A 263 21.86 7.28 -13.69
N LEU A 264 22.32 6.58 -14.73
CA LEU A 264 21.48 6.21 -15.88
C LEU A 264 20.48 5.11 -15.53
N THR A 265 20.93 4.09 -14.80
CA THR A 265 20.07 3.01 -14.29
C THR A 265 18.97 3.56 -13.39
N GLU A 266 19.27 4.50 -12.49
CA GLU A 266 18.28 5.19 -11.66
C GLU A 266 17.27 5.99 -12.50
N GLN A 267 17.75 6.75 -13.51
CA GLN A 267 16.88 7.49 -14.43
C GLN A 267 15.91 6.56 -15.17
N ILE A 268 16.42 5.44 -15.71
CA ILE A 268 15.60 4.45 -16.40
C ILE A 268 14.60 3.82 -15.45
N SER A 269 15.04 3.38 -14.28
CA SER A 269 14.18 2.75 -13.27
C SER A 269 13.03 3.68 -12.86
N ASN A 270 13.34 4.93 -12.53
CA ASN A 270 12.35 5.94 -12.18
C ASN A 270 11.37 6.21 -13.32
N LYS A 271 11.87 6.24 -14.56
CA LYS A 271 11.02 6.52 -15.72
C LYS A 271 10.05 5.38 -16.02
N PHE A 272 10.48 4.14 -15.78
CA PHE A 272 9.66 2.94 -15.96
C PHE A 272 8.62 2.77 -14.84
N THR A 273 8.89 3.30 -13.65
CA THR A 273 7.98 3.24 -12.48
C THR A 273 7.22 4.55 -12.24
N GLU A 274 7.40 5.57 -13.08
CA GLU A 274 6.61 6.79 -13.04
C GLU A 274 5.17 6.47 -13.47
N LEU A 275 4.23 6.61 -12.54
CA LEU A 275 2.80 6.44 -12.78
C LEU A 275 2.27 7.60 -13.64
N GLN A 276 1.46 7.29 -14.64
CA GLN A 276 0.76 8.26 -15.50
C GLN A 276 -0.59 8.64 -14.93
#